data_AF-A0A9E5TPJ5-F1
#
_entry.id   AF-A0A9E5TPJ5-F1
#
_cell.length_a   1.000
_cell.length_b   1.000
_cell.length_c   1.000
_cell.angle_alpha   90.00
_cell.angle_beta   90.00
_cell.angle_gamma   90.00
#
_symmetry.space_group_name_H-M   'P 1'
#
loop_
_entity.id
_entity.type
_entity.pdbx_description
1 polymer ?
#
loop_
_entity_poly.entity_id
_entity_poly.type
_entity_poly.pdbx_seq_one_letter_code
_entity_poly.pdbx_strand_id
1 'polypeptide(L)'
;MKVFFEWITLGLARWLLKPVLRLSLRYVDVEDPWEPTDRPVRFWALGAGSVKRFSWYFEGESTVEVASVDGLCGWLLGCEQVRDPDLFHEADYWQHPGTFEQLRKGDCEDFALWAWRKLVEMGIDARFFTGRRADMRADSWHAWVVFPKDGLDFLLESIAPNREEMIRPLDEVRSRYVPHFSVGKDFQPQAYGGYLLYLKESGLRGSETAPPTIG
;
A
#
# COMPACT_ATOMS: atom_id res chain seq x y z
N MET A 1 -35.14 13.71 -17.70
CA MET A 1 -34.52 13.70 -19.04
C MET A 1 -33.16 14.40 -19.12
N LYS A 2 -32.89 15.49 -18.36
CA LYS A 2 -31.56 16.13 -18.32
C LYS A 2 -30.43 15.24 -17.77
N VAL A 3 -30.70 14.51 -16.67
CA VAL A 3 -29.70 13.63 -16.03
C VAL A 3 -29.21 12.53 -16.97
N PHE A 4 -30.09 11.94 -17.78
CA PHE A 4 -29.70 10.86 -18.71
C PHE A 4 -28.74 11.33 -19.82
N PHE A 5 -28.81 12.61 -20.21
CA PHE A 5 -27.95 13.18 -21.26
C PHE A 5 -26.56 13.56 -20.74
N GLU A 6 -26.43 13.96 -19.47
CA GLU A 6 -25.14 14.22 -18.81
C GLU A 6 -24.31 12.93 -18.63
N TRP A 7 -24.96 11.80 -18.31
CA TRP A 7 -24.27 10.51 -18.19
C TRP A 7 -23.74 9.98 -19.54
N ILE A 8 -24.49 10.18 -20.62
CA ILE A 8 -24.08 9.77 -21.97
C ILE A 8 -22.92 10.65 -22.46
N THR A 9 -22.98 11.95 -22.24
CA THR A 9 -21.92 12.89 -22.67
C THR A 9 -20.61 12.72 -21.90
N LEU A 10 -20.65 12.49 -20.58
CA LEU A 10 -19.46 12.12 -19.81
C LEU A 10 -18.89 10.75 -20.21
N GLY A 11 -19.76 9.77 -20.51
CA GLY A 11 -19.34 8.44 -20.98
C GLY A 11 -18.62 8.47 -22.33
N LEU A 12 -19.18 9.20 -23.30
CA LEU A 12 -18.59 9.39 -24.64
C LEU A 12 -17.29 10.19 -24.59
N ALA A 13 -17.23 11.28 -23.81
CA ALA A 13 -16.02 12.06 -23.65
C ALA A 13 -14.88 11.23 -23.04
N ARG A 14 -15.18 10.44 -22.00
CA ARG A 14 -14.22 9.55 -21.35
C ARG A 14 -13.76 8.42 -22.29
N TRP A 15 -14.64 7.93 -23.16
CA TRP A 15 -14.28 6.94 -24.19
C TRP A 15 -13.36 7.54 -25.28
N LEU A 16 -13.64 8.76 -25.73
CA LEU A 16 -12.80 9.47 -26.73
C LEU A 16 -11.44 9.92 -26.17
N LEU A 17 -11.37 10.25 -24.87
CA LEU A 17 -10.12 10.66 -24.20
C LEU A 17 -9.21 9.47 -23.86
N LYS A 18 -9.76 8.26 -23.69
CA LYS A 18 -8.97 7.04 -23.40
C LYS A 18 -7.80 6.79 -24.37
N PRO A 19 -7.97 6.81 -25.71
CA PRO A 19 -6.86 6.61 -26.63
C PRO A 19 -5.80 7.72 -26.52
N VAL A 20 -6.20 8.97 -26.29
CA VAL A 20 -5.28 10.10 -26.10
C VAL A 20 -4.47 9.93 -24.80
N LEU A 21 -5.13 9.57 -23.69
CA LEU A 21 -4.48 9.23 -22.42
C LEU A 21 -3.54 8.03 -22.54
N ARG A 22 -3.93 6.99 -23.28
CA ARG A 22 -3.03 5.84 -23.54
C ARG A 22 -1.82 6.25 -24.36
N LEU A 23 -1.98 7.13 -25.34
CA LEU A 23 -0.88 7.61 -26.15
C LEU A 23 0.07 8.49 -25.31
N SER A 24 -0.47 9.36 -24.46
CA SER A 24 0.35 10.23 -23.60
C SER A 24 1.13 9.44 -22.54
N LEU A 25 0.54 8.38 -21.98
CA LEU A 25 1.23 7.49 -21.04
C LEU A 25 2.46 6.78 -21.64
N ARG A 26 2.56 6.65 -22.97
CA ARG A 26 3.76 6.11 -23.62
C ARG A 26 4.97 7.03 -23.49
N TYR A 27 4.72 8.33 -23.39
CA TYR A 27 5.74 9.37 -23.25
C TYR A 27 6.07 9.71 -21.81
N VAL A 28 5.41 9.07 -20.84
CA VAL A 28 5.82 9.16 -19.43
C VAL A 28 7.07 8.29 -19.29
N ASP A 29 8.18 8.96 -19.03
CA ASP A 29 9.41 8.33 -18.60
C ASP A 29 9.41 8.28 -17.06
N VAL A 30 9.68 7.10 -16.51
CA VAL A 30 9.78 6.90 -15.07
C VAL A 30 11.15 6.29 -14.85
N GLU A 31 12.09 7.12 -14.44
CA GLU A 31 13.47 6.72 -14.20
C GLU A 31 13.57 5.89 -12.91
N ASP A 32 12.86 6.30 -11.86
CA ASP A 32 12.84 5.60 -10.57
C ASP A 32 11.41 5.37 -10.06
N PRO A 33 10.99 4.10 -9.83
CA PRO A 33 9.66 3.81 -9.29
C PRO A 33 9.44 4.39 -7.89
N TRP A 34 10.49 4.70 -7.14
CA TRP A 34 10.45 5.25 -5.78
C TRP A 34 10.45 6.78 -5.73
N GLU A 35 10.46 7.46 -6.87
CA GLU A 35 10.31 8.91 -6.90
C GLU A 35 8.85 9.30 -6.58
N PRO A 36 8.60 10.21 -5.62
CA PRO A 36 7.26 10.71 -5.35
C PRO A 36 6.75 11.55 -6.53
N THR A 37 5.42 11.59 -6.71
CA THR A 37 4.77 12.33 -7.79
C THR A 37 3.78 13.35 -7.23
N ASP A 38 3.56 14.47 -7.92
CA ASP A 38 2.59 15.48 -7.50
C ASP A 38 1.10 15.10 -7.72
N ARG A 39 0.83 13.81 -8.02
CA ARG A 39 -0.54 13.38 -8.31
C ARG A 39 -1.35 13.30 -7.02
N PRO A 40 -2.55 13.91 -6.97
CA PRO A 40 -3.42 13.76 -5.83
C PRO A 40 -3.90 12.32 -5.73
N VAL A 41 -3.75 11.74 -4.54
CA VAL A 41 -4.15 10.36 -4.24
C VAL A 41 -5.32 10.37 -3.28
N ARG A 42 -6.30 9.53 -3.56
CA ARG A 42 -7.43 9.30 -2.64
C ARG A 42 -7.15 8.02 -1.88
N PHE A 43 -7.58 7.95 -0.61
CA PHE A 43 -7.25 6.82 0.27
C PHE A 43 -7.62 5.44 -0.32
N TRP A 44 -8.75 5.35 -1.02
CA TRP A 44 -9.19 4.12 -1.68
C TRP A 44 -8.41 3.71 -2.93
N ALA A 45 -7.42 4.48 -3.36
CA ALA A 45 -6.54 4.08 -4.45
C ALA A 45 -5.50 3.04 -4.01
N LEU A 46 -5.28 2.91 -2.69
CA LEU A 46 -4.18 2.12 -2.14
C LEU A 46 -4.42 0.62 -2.18
N GLY A 47 -5.68 0.19 -2.21
CA GLY A 47 -6.13 -1.20 -2.25
C GLY A 47 -7.66 -1.25 -2.30
N ALA A 48 -8.24 -2.40 -2.68
CA ALA A 48 -9.68 -2.57 -2.74
C ALA A 48 -10.32 -2.55 -1.34
N GLY A 49 -9.60 -3.04 -0.33
CA GLY A 49 -9.99 -3.01 1.09
C GLY A 49 -9.75 -1.66 1.77
N SER A 50 -9.10 -0.70 1.10
CA SER A 50 -8.80 0.64 1.63
C SER A 50 -10.03 1.55 1.61
N VAL A 51 -11.06 1.20 2.37
CA VAL A 51 -12.36 1.90 2.41
C VAL A 51 -12.44 2.97 3.50
N LYS A 52 -11.41 3.07 4.35
CA LYS A 52 -11.33 4.02 5.47
C LYS A 52 -10.28 5.09 5.22
N ARG A 53 -10.45 6.26 5.84
CA ARG A 53 -9.39 7.27 5.90
C ARG A 53 -8.28 6.78 6.81
N PHE A 54 -7.02 7.14 6.50
CA PHE A 54 -5.88 6.62 7.25
C PHE A 54 -5.81 7.03 8.72
N SER A 55 -6.41 8.17 9.08
CA SER A 55 -6.57 8.56 10.49
C SER A 55 -7.36 7.55 11.31
N TRP A 56 -8.29 6.81 10.67
CA TRP A 56 -9.12 5.83 11.35
C TRP A 56 -8.31 4.68 11.96
N TYR A 57 -7.21 4.27 11.33
CA TYR A 57 -6.34 3.20 11.86
C TYR A 57 -5.62 3.59 13.15
N PHE A 58 -5.61 4.87 13.51
CA PHE A 58 -5.04 5.42 14.73
C PHE A 58 -6.11 5.76 15.77
N GLU A 59 -7.39 5.54 15.47
CA GLU A 59 -8.46 5.69 16.45
C GLU A 59 -8.42 4.55 17.47
N GLY A 60 -8.96 4.81 18.67
CA GLY A 60 -9.02 3.83 19.75
C GLY A 60 -7.67 3.54 20.42
N GLU A 61 -7.73 2.83 21.54
CA GLU A 61 -6.55 2.43 22.30
C GLU A 61 -5.84 1.26 21.61
N SER A 62 -4.51 1.35 21.55
CA SER A 62 -3.66 0.20 21.22
C SER A 62 -3.21 -0.45 22.51
N THR A 63 -3.53 -1.73 22.68
CA THR A 63 -3.30 -2.46 23.94
C THR A 63 -1.93 -3.14 23.99
N VAL A 64 -1.32 -3.37 22.83
CA VAL A 64 0.02 -3.95 22.75
C VAL A 64 1.07 -2.86 22.82
N GLU A 65 1.85 -2.86 23.90
CA GLU A 65 2.99 -1.96 24.03
C GLU A 65 4.24 -2.55 23.37
N VAL A 66 4.88 -1.77 22.51
CA VAL A 66 6.21 -2.08 21.96
C VAL A 66 7.12 -0.88 22.17
N ALA A 67 8.31 -1.13 22.74
CA ALA A 67 9.27 -0.08 23.09
C ALA A 67 10.45 0.00 22.11
N SER A 68 10.52 -0.91 21.14
CA SER A 68 11.57 -0.94 20.14
C SER A 68 11.10 -1.61 18.86
N VAL A 69 11.80 -1.31 17.75
CA VAL A 69 11.62 -1.97 16.46
C VAL A 69 11.82 -3.49 16.57
N ASP A 70 12.77 -3.94 17.39
CA ASP A 70 13.02 -5.37 17.64
C ASP A 70 11.85 -6.02 18.40
N GLY A 71 11.26 -5.32 19.37
CA GLY A 71 10.08 -5.77 20.10
C GLY A 71 8.86 -5.87 19.19
N LEU A 72 8.67 -4.88 18.30
CA LEU A 72 7.66 -4.89 17.24
C LEU A 72 7.81 -6.13 16.35
N CYS A 73 9.02 -6.40 15.83
CA CYS A 73 9.26 -7.60 15.00
C CYS A 73 9.03 -8.89 15.77
N GLY A 74 9.46 -8.95 17.03
CA GLY A 74 9.21 -10.10 17.90
C GLY A 74 7.72 -10.38 18.11
N TRP A 75 6.91 -9.33 18.20
CA TRP A 75 5.45 -9.49 18.34
C TRP A 75 4.81 -10.00 17.04
N LEU A 76 5.17 -9.42 15.89
CA LEU A 76 4.68 -9.83 14.56
C LEU A 76 5.03 -11.28 14.22
N LEU A 77 6.24 -11.74 14.56
CA LEU A 77 6.64 -13.14 14.36
C LEU A 77 5.79 -14.15 15.17
N GLY A 78 5.08 -13.67 16.19
CA GLY A 78 4.10 -14.46 16.93
C GLY A 78 2.67 -14.35 16.41
N CYS A 79 2.45 -13.70 15.27
CA CYS A 79 1.16 -13.64 14.57
C CYS A 79 1.14 -14.62 13.40
N GLU A 80 -0.05 -14.98 12.94
CA GLU A 80 -0.26 -15.95 11.87
C GLU A 80 -0.71 -15.25 10.59
N GLN A 81 -0.08 -15.57 9.46
CA GLN A 81 -0.51 -15.08 8.17
C GLN A 81 -1.75 -15.85 7.69
N VAL A 82 -2.87 -15.15 7.47
CA VAL A 82 -4.14 -15.72 7.02
C VAL A 82 -4.76 -14.75 6.01
N ARG A 83 -5.24 -15.26 4.87
CA ARG A 83 -5.84 -14.43 3.82
C ARG A 83 -7.26 -14.00 4.18
N ASP A 84 -7.68 -12.84 3.69
CA ASP A 84 -9.03 -12.32 3.95
C ASP A 84 -10.20 -13.23 3.56
N PRO A 85 -10.19 -13.98 2.44
CA PRO A 85 -11.30 -14.87 2.14
C PRO A 85 -11.51 -15.97 3.19
N ASP A 86 -10.42 -16.36 3.85
CA ASP A 86 -10.41 -17.38 4.89
C ASP A 86 -10.76 -16.79 6.26
N LEU A 87 -10.36 -15.55 6.54
CA LEU A 87 -10.54 -14.90 7.84
C LEU A 87 -11.86 -14.10 7.96
N PHE A 88 -12.22 -13.34 6.92
CA PHE A 88 -13.37 -12.42 6.90
C PHE A 88 -14.43 -12.75 5.86
N HIS A 89 -14.15 -13.70 4.96
CA HIS A 89 -15.00 -13.99 3.80
C HIS A 89 -15.18 -12.78 2.85
N GLU A 90 -14.18 -11.89 2.84
CA GLU A 90 -14.07 -10.77 1.92
C GLU A 90 -12.87 -10.98 0.99
N ALA A 91 -12.87 -10.32 -0.17
CA ALA A 91 -11.77 -10.47 -1.13
C ALA A 91 -10.52 -9.67 -0.72
N ASP A 92 -10.72 -8.56 -0.01
CA ASP A 92 -9.71 -7.61 0.47
C ASP A 92 -10.36 -6.80 1.61
N TYR A 93 -9.89 -6.96 2.84
CA TYR A 93 -10.43 -6.39 4.07
C TYR A 93 -9.30 -5.87 4.96
N TRP A 94 -9.10 -4.55 4.93
CA TRP A 94 -8.06 -3.93 5.74
C TRP A 94 -8.50 -3.82 7.19
N GLN A 95 -7.91 -4.64 8.06
CA GLN A 95 -8.24 -4.67 9.47
C GLN A 95 -7.80 -3.40 10.20
N HIS A 96 -8.55 -3.05 11.25
CA HIS A 96 -8.07 -2.06 12.21
C HIS A 96 -6.93 -2.65 13.05
N PRO A 97 -5.84 -1.91 13.34
CA PRO A 97 -4.74 -2.39 14.19
C PRO A 97 -5.20 -2.96 15.54
N GLY A 98 -6.20 -2.35 16.19
CA GLY A 98 -6.76 -2.89 17.44
C GLY A 98 -7.48 -4.23 17.27
N THR A 99 -8.08 -4.51 16.10
CA THR A 99 -8.63 -5.84 15.79
C THR A 99 -7.51 -6.84 15.51
N PHE A 100 -6.49 -6.41 14.76
CA PHE A 100 -5.31 -7.23 14.50
C PHE A 100 -4.57 -7.63 15.79
N GLU A 101 -4.48 -6.74 16.79
CA GLU A 101 -3.93 -7.06 18.11
C GLU A 101 -4.69 -8.21 18.81
N GLN A 102 -6.01 -8.26 18.68
CA GLN A 102 -6.86 -9.27 19.30
C GLN A 102 -6.80 -10.61 18.56
N LEU A 103 -6.85 -10.56 17.23
CA LEU A 103 -6.87 -11.77 16.40
C LEU A 103 -5.48 -12.39 16.26
N ARG A 104 -4.43 -11.54 16.16
CA ARG A 104 -3.07 -11.92 15.78
C ARG A 104 -3.00 -12.70 14.46
N LYS A 105 -3.92 -12.35 13.54
CA LYS A 105 -4.10 -12.98 12.23
C LYS A 105 -4.43 -11.93 11.20
N GLY A 106 -3.90 -12.08 10.00
CA GLY A 106 -4.15 -11.21 8.84
C GLY A 106 -3.15 -11.49 7.73
N ASP A 107 -3.19 -10.70 6.67
CA ASP A 107 -2.23 -10.79 5.57
C ASP A 107 -1.36 -9.52 5.50
N CYS A 108 -0.78 -9.22 4.35
CA CYS A 108 0.36 -8.32 4.29
C CYS A 108 0.04 -6.88 4.73
N GLU A 109 -1.14 -6.35 4.39
CA GLU A 109 -1.56 -5.02 4.80
C GLU A 109 -1.90 -4.93 6.26
N ASP A 110 -2.49 -5.96 6.87
CA ASP A 110 -2.87 -5.92 8.28
C ASP A 110 -1.63 -5.84 9.17
N PHE A 111 -0.66 -6.68 8.83
CA PHE A 111 0.66 -6.69 9.45
C PHE A 111 1.37 -5.34 9.25
N ALA A 112 1.34 -4.78 8.03
CA ALA A 112 1.99 -3.51 7.71
C ALA A 112 1.29 -2.29 8.35
N LEU A 113 -0.04 -2.25 8.40
CA LEU A 113 -0.83 -1.19 9.04
C LEU A 113 -0.59 -1.16 10.54
N TRP A 114 -0.58 -2.32 11.20
CA TRP A 114 -0.24 -2.41 12.61
C TRP A 114 1.20 -1.97 12.87
N ALA A 115 2.16 -2.45 12.08
CA ALA A 115 3.57 -2.07 12.21
C ALA A 115 3.78 -0.56 12.04
N TRP A 116 3.15 0.02 11.03
CA TRP A 116 3.19 1.45 10.78
C TRP A 116 2.62 2.25 11.95
N ARG A 117 1.46 1.84 12.48
CA ARG A 117 0.88 2.45 13.70
C ARG A 117 1.88 2.44 14.86
N LYS A 118 2.48 1.29 15.15
CA LYS A 118 3.44 1.14 16.26
C LYS A 118 4.70 1.98 16.09
N LEU A 119 5.25 2.05 14.88
CA LEU A 119 6.41 2.91 14.62
C LEU A 119 6.06 4.39 14.86
N VAL A 120 4.90 4.84 14.38
CA VAL A 120 4.45 6.23 14.60
C VAL A 120 4.16 6.50 16.08
N GLU A 121 3.55 5.57 16.82
CA GLU A 121 3.35 5.66 18.28
C GLU A 121 4.68 5.79 19.05
N MET A 122 5.74 5.12 18.58
CA MET A 122 7.11 5.26 19.12
C MET A 122 7.80 6.57 18.69
N GLY A 123 7.14 7.43 17.92
CA GLY A 123 7.70 8.70 17.42
C GLY A 123 8.63 8.54 16.22
N ILE A 124 8.65 7.38 15.57
CA ILE A 124 9.44 7.13 14.36
C ILE A 124 8.67 7.64 13.14
N ASP A 125 9.35 8.32 12.23
CA ASP A 125 8.76 8.87 11.00
C ASP A 125 8.57 7.79 9.92
N ALA A 126 7.74 6.79 10.24
CA ALA A 126 7.47 5.66 9.38
C ALA A 126 6.38 5.98 8.34
N ARG A 127 6.49 5.30 7.19
CA ARG A 127 5.53 5.37 6.09
C ARG A 127 5.05 3.98 5.71
N PHE A 128 3.74 3.78 5.70
CA PHE A 128 3.08 2.59 5.14
C PHE A 128 3.09 2.69 3.61
N PHE A 129 3.39 1.61 2.91
CA PHE A 129 3.43 1.55 1.44
C PHE A 129 2.52 0.45 0.92
N THR A 130 1.95 0.70 -0.26
CA THR A 130 1.37 -0.35 -1.12
C THR A 130 1.94 -0.27 -2.53
N GLY A 131 2.03 -1.41 -3.18
CA GLY A 131 2.57 -1.51 -4.54
C GLY A 131 2.75 -2.96 -4.95
N ARG A 132 3.78 -3.23 -5.74
CA ARG A 132 4.09 -4.58 -6.23
C ARG A 132 5.45 -5.03 -5.74
N ARG A 133 5.61 -6.34 -5.63
CA ARG A 133 6.92 -6.98 -5.50
C ARG A 133 7.39 -7.52 -6.84
N ALA A 134 8.53 -7.02 -7.31
CA ALA A 134 9.11 -7.38 -8.61
C ALA A 134 9.65 -8.81 -8.65
N ASP A 135 9.98 -9.37 -7.49
CA ASP A 135 10.43 -10.76 -7.33
C ASP A 135 9.28 -11.77 -7.16
N MET A 136 8.04 -11.27 -7.10
CA MET A 136 6.82 -12.09 -7.07
C MET A 136 6.12 -12.07 -8.44
N ARG A 137 4.97 -12.74 -8.55
CA ARG A 137 4.22 -12.75 -9.81
C ARG A 137 3.75 -11.33 -10.15
N ALA A 138 3.51 -11.06 -11.44
CA ALA A 138 3.20 -9.71 -11.93
C ALA A 138 1.90 -9.09 -11.35
N ASP A 139 1.07 -9.92 -10.72
CA ASP A 139 -0.18 -9.61 -10.02
C ASP A 139 -0.03 -9.63 -8.48
N SER A 140 1.17 -9.78 -7.95
CA SER A 140 1.45 -9.78 -6.51
C SER A 140 1.53 -8.37 -5.97
N TRP A 141 0.37 -7.87 -5.57
CA TRP A 141 0.23 -6.69 -4.75
C TRP A 141 0.69 -6.95 -3.33
N HIS A 142 1.29 -5.95 -2.71
CA HIS A 142 1.95 -6.10 -1.43
C HIS A 142 1.90 -4.81 -0.63
N ALA A 143 1.99 -4.95 0.69
CA ALA A 143 2.10 -3.85 1.63
C ALA A 143 3.34 -4.01 2.53
N TRP A 144 4.01 -2.91 2.82
CA TRP A 144 5.21 -2.88 3.65
C TRP A 144 5.35 -1.53 4.36
N VAL A 145 6.35 -1.39 5.22
CA VAL A 145 6.65 -0.12 5.90
C VAL A 145 8.09 0.30 5.63
N VAL A 146 8.33 1.59 5.46
CA VAL A 146 9.68 2.15 5.42
C VAL A 146 9.83 3.15 6.58
N PHE A 147 10.98 3.13 7.24
CA PHE A 147 11.26 4.05 8.33
C PHE A 147 12.75 4.44 8.38
N PRO A 148 13.07 5.65 8.83
CA PRO A 148 14.46 6.08 9.01
C PRO A 148 15.04 5.51 10.31
N LYS A 149 16.32 5.11 10.27
CA LYS A 149 17.13 4.72 11.42
C LYS A 149 18.60 5.00 11.14
N ASP A 150 19.27 5.69 12.06
CA ASP A 150 20.72 5.99 11.99
C ASP A 150 21.15 6.70 10.69
N GLY A 151 20.27 7.53 10.13
CA GLY A 151 20.52 8.28 8.88
C GLY A 151 20.31 7.48 7.59
N LEU A 152 19.84 6.24 7.69
CA LEU A 152 19.48 5.38 6.56
C LEU A 152 17.98 5.06 6.59
N ASP A 153 17.41 4.73 5.43
CA ASP A 153 16.05 4.20 5.35
C ASP A 153 16.08 2.67 5.42
N PHE A 154 15.17 2.10 6.19
CA PHE A 154 14.98 0.66 6.32
C PHE A 154 13.59 0.26 5.83
N LEU A 155 13.52 -0.87 5.12
CA LEU A 155 12.28 -1.53 4.78
C LEU A 155 11.95 -2.57 5.84
N LEU A 156 10.71 -2.56 6.32
CA LEU A 156 10.09 -3.57 7.16
C LEU A 156 9.13 -4.42 6.33
N GLU A 157 9.54 -5.65 6.03
CA GLU A 157 8.74 -6.73 5.47
C GLU A 157 7.99 -7.42 6.62
N SER A 158 6.76 -7.00 6.87
CA SER A 158 6.02 -7.32 8.10
C SER A 158 5.59 -8.79 8.18
N ILE A 159 5.54 -9.51 7.05
CA ILE A 159 5.21 -10.94 6.97
C ILE A 159 6.44 -11.84 6.76
N ALA A 160 7.66 -11.32 6.87
CA ALA A 160 8.86 -12.14 6.71
C ALA A 160 8.97 -13.21 7.81
N PRO A 161 9.49 -14.41 7.51
CA PRO A 161 9.47 -15.54 8.43
C PRO A 161 10.47 -15.41 9.59
N ASN A 162 11.40 -14.46 9.52
CA ASN A 162 12.43 -14.25 10.54
C ASN A 162 12.90 -12.79 10.56
N ARG A 163 13.55 -12.40 11.67
CA ARG A 163 13.99 -11.02 11.92
C ARG A 163 14.95 -10.45 10.88
N GLU A 164 15.86 -11.28 10.36
CA GLU A 164 16.87 -10.86 9.38
C GLU A 164 16.23 -10.49 8.04
N GLU A 165 15.12 -11.15 7.70
CA GLU A 165 14.35 -10.85 6.50
C GLU A 165 13.33 -9.73 6.69
N MET A 166 12.86 -9.51 7.93
CA MET A 166 11.89 -8.46 8.25
C MET A 166 12.49 -7.08 8.05
N ILE A 167 13.72 -6.81 8.51
CA ILE A 167 14.30 -5.46 8.43
C ILE A 167 15.56 -5.49 7.60
N ARG A 168 15.56 -4.72 6.51
CA ARG A 168 16.73 -4.58 5.64
C ARG A 168 16.92 -3.12 5.23
N PRO A 169 18.17 -2.65 5.05
CA PRO A 169 18.43 -1.35 4.46
C PRO A 169 17.70 -1.23 3.13
N LEU A 170 16.98 -0.12 2.93
CA LEU A 170 16.13 0.06 1.76
C LEU A 170 16.93 -0.08 0.48
N ASP A 171 18.12 0.51 0.39
CA ASP A 171 18.97 0.49 -0.80
C ASP A 171 19.37 -0.94 -1.25
N GLU A 172 19.46 -1.90 -0.33
CA GLU A 172 19.79 -3.30 -0.65
C GLU A 172 18.61 -4.04 -1.29
N VAL A 173 17.39 -3.62 -1.01
CA VAL A 173 16.16 -4.33 -1.41
C VAL A 173 15.24 -3.51 -2.31
N ARG A 174 15.54 -2.23 -2.53
CA ARG A 174 14.73 -1.24 -3.27
C ARG A 174 14.25 -1.79 -4.61
N SER A 175 15.12 -2.50 -5.34
CA SER A 175 14.83 -3.07 -6.66
C SER A 175 13.77 -4.18 -6.66
N ARG A 176 13.48 -4.78 -5.50
CA ARG A 176 12.46 -5.83 -5.34
C ARG A 176 11.05 -5.27 -5.12
N TYR A 177 10.93 -3.97 -4.85
CA TYR A 177 9.67 -3.33 -4.51
C TYR A 177 9.41 -2.17 -5.46
N VAL A 178 8.18 -2.10 -5.96
CA VAL A 178 7.71 -1.07 -6.87
C VAL A 178 6.60 -0.32 -6.13
N PRO A 179 6.90 0.77 -5.40
CA PRO A 179 5.90 1.49 -4.63
C PRO A 179 4.92 2.17 -5.57
N HIS A 180 3.64 2.04 -5.28
CA HIS A 180 2.61 2.80 -5.99
C HIS A 180 2.15 3.97 -5.13
N PHE A 181 1.93 3.70 -3.84
CA PHE A 181 1.44 4.68 -2.89
C PHE A 181 2.11 4.53 -1.53
N SER A 182 2.14 5.61 -0.75
CA SER A 182 2.48 5.55 0.67
C SER A 182 1.67 6.51 1.51
N VAL A 183 1.66 6.31 2.82
CA VAL A 183 1.02 7.18 3.81
C VAL A 183 1.97 7.36 4.99
N GLY A 184 2.24 8.62 5.36
CA GLY A 184 3.03 8.94 6.55
C GLY A 184 2.14 9.29 7.74
N LYS A 185 2.77 9.71 8.85
CA LYS A 185 2.07 10.11 10.09
C LYS A 185 1.08 11.29 9.95
N ASP A 186 1.12 12.00 8.83
CA ASP A 186 0.20 13.08 8.46
C ASP A 186 -1.10 12.56 7.82
N PHE A 187 -1.20 11.24 7.63
CA PHE A 187 -2.31 10.53 7.02
C PHE A 187 -2.63 10.97 5.59
N GLN A 188 -1.67 11.62 4.91
CA GLN A 188 -1.81 12.04 3.52
C GLN A 188 -1.21 10.99 2.58
N PRO A 189 -2.00 10.45 1.64
CA PRO A 189 -1.49 9.53 0.65
C PRO A 189 -0.61 10.23 -0.40
N GLN A 190 0.50 9.59 -0.76
CA GLN A 190 1.48 10.05 -1.73
C GLN A 190 1.61 9.00 -2.84
N ALA A 191 1.54 9.41 -4.12
CA ALA A 191 1.81 8.52 -5.25
C ALA A 191 3.29 8.50 -5.62
N TYR A 192 3.73 7.38 -6.20
CA TYR A 192 5.11 7.15 -6.62
C TYR A 192 5.20 6.76 -8.10
N GLY A 193 6.40 6.84 -8.67
CA GLY A 193 6.69 6.46 -10.05
C GLY A 193 6.22 5.05 -10.42
N GLY A 194 6.25 4.10 -9.47
CA GLY A 194 5.75 2.74 -9.70
C GLY A 194 4.28 2.69 -10.10
N TYR A 195 3.44 3.60 -9.60
CA TYR A 195 2.05 3.71 -10.05
C TYR A 195 1.94 4.18 -11.51
N LEU A 196 2.83 5.08 -11.95
CA LEU A 196 2.88 5.53 -13.34
C LEU A 196 3.29 4.39 -14.29
N LEU A 197 4.28 3.58 -13.89
CA LEU A 197 4.68 2.38 -14.61
C LEU A 197 3.51 1.40 -14.74
N TYR A 198 2.79 1.15 -13.65
CA TYR A 198 1.59 0.31 -13.66
C TYR A 198 0.50 0.83 -14.61
N LEU A 199 0.24 2.14 -14.62
CA LEU A 199 -0.73 2.75 -15.54
C LEU A 199 -0.29 2.63 -17.00
N LYS A 200 1.00 2.77 -17.29
CA LYS A 200 1.58 2.57 -18.62
C LYS A 200 1.40 1.13 -19.08
N GLU A 201 1.73 0.15 -18.23
CA GLU A 201 1.54 -1.29 -18.50
C GLU A 201 0.06 -1.66 -18.70
N SER A 202 -0.82 -1.19 -17.81
CA SER A 202 -2.27 -1.48 -17.86
C SER A 202 -2.96 -0.80 -19.03
N GLY A 203 -2.57 0.45 -19.34
CA GLY A 203 -3.05 1.18 -20.50
C GLY A 203 -2.70 0.51 -21.83
N LEU A 204 -1.55 -0.17 -21.89
CA LEU A 204 -1.16 -1.03 -23.02
C LEU A 204 -1.98 -2.33 -23.07
N ARG A 205 -2.31 -2.92 -21.92
CA ARG A 205 -3.07 -4.19 -21.83
C ARG A 205 -4.59 -4.02 -21.95
N GLY A 206 -5.10 -2.80 -21.82
CA GLY A 206 -6.52 -2.49 -21.95
C GLY A 206 -7.39 -2.86 -20.74
N SER A 207 -6.79 -3.13 -19.58
CA SER A 207 -7.50 -3.47 -18.33
C SER A 207 -8.17 -2.24 -17.68
N GLU A 208 -9.24 -2.50 -16.93
CA GLU A 208 -9.91 -1.51 -16.09
C GLU A 208 -9.10 -1.27 -14.81
N THR A 209 -8.85 -0.01 -14.45
CA THR A 209 -7.94 0.39 -13.35
C THR A 209 -8.63 0.32 -11.98
N ALA A 210 -9.36 -0.76 -11.69
CA ALA A 210 -9.88 -0.97 -10.35
C ALA A 210 -8.70 -1.02 -9.35
N PRO A 211 -8.90 -0.55 -8.10
CA PRO A 211 -7.92 -0.77 -7.05
C PRO A 211 -7.65 -2.26 -6.93
N PRO A 212 -6.39 -2.63 -6.69
CA PRO A 212 -6.02 -4.03 -6.57
C PRO A 212 -6.45 -4.62 -5.23
N THR A 213 -6.71 -5.92 -5.22
CA THR A 213 -6.70 -6.70 -3.98
C THR A 213 -5.25 -6.82 -3.49
N ILE A 214 -5.01 -6.43 -2.25
CA ILE A 214 -3.76 -6.70 -1.54
C ILE A 214 -4.00 -7.92 -0.63
N GLY A 215 -3.03 -8.83 -0.53
CA GLY A 215 -3.19 -10.13 0.18
C GLY A 215 -2.27 -11.24 -0.30
#